data_AF-A0A761LW51-F1
#
_entry.id   AF-A0A761LW51-F1
#
_cell.length_a   1.000
_cell.length_b   1.000
_cell.length_c   1.000
_cell.angle_alpha   90.00
_cell.angle_beta   90.00
_cell.angle_gamma   90.00
#
_symmetry.space_group_name_H-M   'P 1'
#
loop_
_entity.id
_entity.type
_entity.pdbx_description
1 polymer ?
#
loop_
_entity_poly.entity_id
_entity_poly.type
_entity_poly.pdbx_seq_one_letter_code
_entity_poly.pdbx_strand_id
1 'polypeptide(L)'
;MRKARFTEHQIIAVIKSVEAGRTVKDVCREAGISEATWYNWKSRYGGMEASDIKKIKDLEDENRRLKQMFAGLSLENRALKDVIEKKPLKPAFKRELVTHLITTFGLSIRQACRSLNLSRTVYHYRPDTTRDEPVIVALQAMAERYPWYGFPKLFQVVRRQGYPWNHKRIHRIYCLLKLNFRRKGKHRLPVRNPSPLATPEALNQSWSVGFMHDALVCGRRFRTFNVVDDFNREALSIEIDLNLPALRVVRVLDRIAANRGYPVMLRMDNGPEFISLALAEWAEQHAVKLEFIQPGKPTQNAFIERFNRTYRTEILDFYLFRTLNKVREITERWVSEYNCERPHESLDNMTPEEYRQHNHLAGISKNAWN
;
A
#
# COMPACT_ATOMS: atom_id res chain seq x y z
N MET A 1 63.14 2.74 -17.96
CA MET A 1 64.13 1.74 -18.45
C MET A 1 65.11 2.45 -19.36
N ARG A 2 66.42 2.20 -19.23
CA ARG A 2 67.43 2.72 -20.18
C ARG A 2 67.12 2.15 -21.57
N LYS A 3 67.11 2.99 -22.62
CA LYS A 3 66.93 2.52 -24.00
C LYS A 3 68.11 1.63 -24.38
N ALA A 4 67.83 0.41 -24.85
CA ALA A 4 68.88 -0.48 -25.35
C ALA A 4 69.58 0.17 -26.55
N ARG A 5 70.91 0.04 -26.62
CA ARG A 5 71.76 0.65 -27.67
C ARG A 5 71.56 0.01 -29.05
N PHE A 6 71.09 -1.23 -29.10
CA PHE A 6 70.78 -1.98 -30.31
C PHE A 6 69.35 -2.51 -30.25
N THR A 7 68.63 -2.49 -31.37
CA THR A 7 67.33 -3.16 -31.49
C THR A 7 67.53 -4.65 -31.75
N GLU A 8 66.56 -5.48 -31.40
CA GLU A 8 66.63 -6.93 -31.62
C GLU A 8 66.81 -7.29 -33.11
N HIS A 9 66.22 -6.50 -34.01
CA HIS A 9 66.45 -6.62 -35.45
C HIS A 9 67.90 -6.32 -35.86
N GLN A 10 68.54 -5.31 -35.25
CA GLN A 10 69.95 -5.00 -35.50
C GLN A 10 70.86 -6.11 -34.97
N ILE A 11 70.52 -6.73 -33.84
CA ILE A 11 71.26 -7.87 -33.27
C ILE A 11 71.23 -9.08 -34.22
N ILE A 12 70.05 -9.45 -34.75
CA ILE A 12 69.95 -10.57 -35.72
C ILE A 12 70.69 -10.27 -37.02
N ALA A 13 70.63 -9.03 -37.52
CA ALA A 13 71.38 -8.65 -38.73
C ALA A 13 72.90 -8.84 -38.56
N VAL A 14 73.43 -8.49 -37.39
CA VAL A 14 74.84 -8.68 -37.03
C VAL A 14 75.19 -10.18 -36.93
N ILE A 15 74.33 -11.01 -36.34
CA ILE A 15 74.55 -12.47 -36.26
C ILE A 15 74.54 -13.10 -37.67
N LYS A 16 73.54 -12.78 -38.50
CA LYS A 16 73.41 -13.31 -39.87
C LYS A 16 74.59 -12.91 -40.77
N SER A 17 75.21 -11.74 -40.54
CA SER A 17 76.38 -11.33 -41.31
C SER A 17 77.59 -12.25 -41.14
N VAL A 18 77.73 -12.91 -39.97
CA VAL A 18 78.74 -13.94 -39.71
C VAL A 18 78.33 -15.29 -40.31
N GLU A 19 77.05 -15.66 -40.21
CA GLU A 19 76.50 -16.88 -40.83
C GLU A 19 76.60 -16.86 -42.36
N ALA A 20 76.60 -15.66 -42.96
CA ALA A 20 76.85 -15.43 -44.39
C ALA A 20 78.35 -15.48 -44.79
N GLY A 21 79.25 -15.85 -43.88
CA GLY A 21 80.67 -16.13 -44.17
C GLY A 21 81.68 -15.07 -43.75
N ARG A 22 81.29 -14.01 -43.02
CA ARG A 22 82.24 -13.03 -42.45
C ARG A 22 82.87 -13.52 -41.16
N THR A 23 84.09 -13.08 -40.84
CA THR A 23 84.74 -13.45 -39.58
C THR A 23 84.11 -12.72 -38.38
N VAL A 24 84.03 -13.40 -37.22
CA VAL A 24 83.46 -12.84 -35.98
C VAL A 24 84.19 -11.56 -35.55
N LYS A 25 85.50 -11.50 -35.75
CA LYS A 25 86.37 -10.36 -35.40
C LYS A 25 86.02 -9.10 -36.18
N ASP A 26 85.79 -9.22 -37.48
CA ASP A 26 85.51 -8.07 -38.34
C ASP A 26 84.12 -7.49 -38.06
N VAL A 27 83.12 -8.37 -37.90
CA VAL A 27 81.74 -7.97 -37.59
C VAL A 27 81.63 -7.31 -36.22
N CYS A 28 82.37 -7.80 -35.20
CA CYS A 28 82.40 -7.16 -33.88
C CYS A 28 83.03 -5.77 -33.91
N ARG A 29 84.07 -5.57 -34.74
CA ARG A 29 84.74 -4.28 -34.94
C ARG A 29 83.85 -3.27 -35.66
N GLU A 30 83.14 -3.69 -36.71
CA GLU A 30 82.19 -2.85 -37.47
C GLU A 30 80.97 -2.46 -36.63
N ALA A 31 80.39 -3.41 -35.88
CA ALA A 31 79.22 -3.17 -35.05
C ALA A 31 79.55 -2.48 -33.71
N GLY A 32 80.83 -2.33 -33.36
CA GLY A 32 81.28 -1.71 -32.11
C GLY A 32 80.92 -2.50 -30.86
N ILE A 33 80.95 -3.84 -30.94
CA ILE A 33 80.62 -4.78 -29.85
C ILE A 33 81.82 -5.69 -29.54
N SER A 34 81.86 -6.26 -28.34
CA SER A 34 82.88 -7.27 -28.00
C SER A 34 82.50 -8.66 -28.51
N GLU A 35 83.50 -9.51 -28.80
CA GLU A 35 83.27 -10.91 -29.20
C GLU A 35 82.40 -11.67 -28.17
N ALA A 36 82.61 -11.42 -26.87
CA ALA A 36 81.80 -12.00 -25.80
C ALA A 36 80.31 -11.61 -25.90
N THR A 37 80.03 -10.37 -26.30
CA THR A 37 78.67 -9.87 -26.50
C THR A 37 78.03 -10.52 -27.72
N TRP A 38 78.80 -10.73 -28.78
CA TRP A 38 78.36 -11.46 -29.96
C TRP A 38 78.04 -12.92 -29.66
N TYR A 39 78.88 -13.66 -28.92
CA TYR A 39 78.59 -15.04 -28.53
C TYR A 39 77.34 -15.14 -27.63
N ASN A 40 77.14 -14.18 -26.71
CA ASN A 40 75.93 -14.08 -25.91
C ASN A 40 74.68 -13.80 -26.76
N TRP A 41 74.80 -12.95 -27.78
CA TRP A 41 73.72 -12.69 -28.74
C TRP A 41 73.43 -13.91 -29.61
N LYS A 42 74.46 -14.60 -30.11
CA LYS A 42 74.33 -15.85 -30.86
C LYS A 42 73.66 -16.95 -30.03
N SER A 43 73.96 -17.06 -28.74
CA SER A 43 73.30 -18.03 -27.86
C SER A 43 71.81 -17.73 -27.65
N ARG A 44 71.38 -16.47 -27.74
CA ARG A 44 70.01 -16.04 -27.45
C ARG A 44 69.13 -15.82 -28.67
N TYR A 45 69.73 -15.38 -29.78
CA TYR A 45 69.04 -15.00 -31.01
C TYR A 45 69.57 -15.76 -32.23
N GLY A 46 70.55 -16.65 -32.07
CA GLY A 46 71.06 -17.49 -33.15
C GLY A 46 69.99 -18.46 -33.64
N GLY A 47 69.84 -18.55 -34.96
CA GLY A 47 68.77 -19.32 -35.60
C GLY A 47 67.40 -18.63 -35.64
N MET A 48 67.24 -17.41 -35.10
CA MET A 48 66.00 -16.63 -35.25
C MET A 48 66.03 -15.75 -36.49
N GLU A 49 64.87 -15.60 -37.12
CA GLU A 49 64.64 -14.63 -38.18
C GLU A 49 64.01 -13.33 -37.64
N ALA A 50 64.08 -12.26 -38.44
CA ALA A 50 63.40 -11.01 -38.11
C ALA A 50 61.86 -11.20 -38.00
N SER A 51 61.31 -12.19 -38.69
CA SER A 51 59.92 -12.65 -38.57
C SER A 51 59.62 -13.28 -37.21
N ASP A 52 60.58 -13.99 -36.61
CA ASP A 52 60.42 -14.63 -35.29
C ASP A 52 60.37 -13.61 -34.16
N ILE A 53 61.17 -12.53 -34.22
CA ILE A 53 61.08 -11.42 -33.24
C ILE A 53 59.68 -10.80 -33.26
N LYS A 54 59.17 -10.52 -34.46
CA LYS A 54 57.83 -9.94 -34.62
C LYS A 54 56.77 -10.87 -34.01
N LYS A 55 56.87 -12.16 -34.27
CA LYS A 55 55.98 -13.19 -33.73
C LYS A 55 56.05 -13.28 -32.20
N ILE A 56 57.25 -13.21 -31.62
CA ILE A 56 57.43 -13.20 -30.15
C ILE A 56 56.77 -11.96 -29.54
N LYS A 57 56.97 -10.79 -30.12
CA LYS A 57 56.36 -9.55 -29.61
C LYS A 57 54.84 -9.56 -29.73
N ASP A 58 54.30 -10.04 -30.85
CA ASP A 58 52.86 -10.20 -31.04
C ASP A 58 52.27 -11.19 -30.00
N LEU A 59 52.98 -12.30 -29.73
CA LEU A 59 52.61 -13.27 -28.68
C LEU A 59 52.69 -12.68 -27.27
N GLU A 60 53.68 -11.83 -26.98
CA GLU A 60 53.79 -11.15 -25.69
C GLU A 60 52.63 -10.17 -25.46
N ASP A 61 52.26 -9.39 -26.48
CA ASP A 61 51.12 -8.48 -26.44
C ASP A 61 49.80 -9.24 -26.30
N GLU A 62 49.64 -10.36 -27.02
CA GLU A 62 48.48 -11.23 -26.89
C GLU A 62 48.40 -11.86 -25.49
N ASN A 63 49.53 -12.36 -24.97
CA ASN A 63 49.59 -12.93 -23.62
C ASN A 63 49.29 -11.87 -22.55
N ARG A 64 49.73 -10.62 -22.74
CA ARG A 64 49.36 -9.50 -21.86
C ARG A 64 47.85 -9.24 -21.90
N ARG A 65 47.23 -9.21 -23.09
CA ARG A 65 45.77 -9.04 -23.25
C ARG A 65 45.01 -10.21 -22.61
N LEU A 66 45.45 -11.44 -22.84
CA LEU A 66 44.87 -12.66 -22.27
C LEU A 66 44.96 -12.66 -20.74
N LYS A 67 46.11 -12.29 -20.16
CA LYS A 67 46.27 -12.17 -18.71
C LYS A 67 45.33 -11.15 -18.10
N GLN A 68 45.16 -9.99 -18.75
CA GLN A 68 44.20 -8.98 -18.30
C GLN A 68 42.75 -9.47 -18.39
N MET A 69 42.38 -10.12 -19.50
CA MET A 69 41.05 -10.71 -19.66
C MET A 69 40.79 -11.82 -18.63
N PHE A 70 41.76 -12.71 -18.40
CA PHE A 70 41.63 -13.79 -17.43
C PHE A 70 41.52 -13.27 -16.00
N ALA A 71 42.31 -12.26 -15.62
CA ALA A 71 42.19 -11.64 -14.30
C ALA A 71 40.80 -11.05 -14.07
N GLY A 72 40.25 -10.34 -15.06
CA GLY A 72 38.89 -9.83 -15.01
C GLY A 72 37.82 -10.94 -14.93
N LEU A 73 37.89 -11.92 -15.83
CA LEU A 73 36.95 -13.04 -15.89
C LEU A 73 37.00 -13.93 -14.65
N SER A 74 38.18 -14.18 -14.09
CA SER A 74 38.36 -14.99 -12.88
C SER A 74 37.72 -14.30 -11.67
N LEU A 75 37.90 -12.99 -11.55
CA LEU A 75 37.33 -12.19 -10.47
C LEU A 75 35.80 -12.09 -10.59
N GLU A 76 35.28 -11.87 -11.80
CA GLU A 76 33.83 -11.89 -12.06
C GLU A 76 33.21 -13.28 -11.81
N ASN A 77 33.87 -14.37 -12.22
CA ASN A 77 33.40 -15.73 -11.96
C ASN A 77 33.34 -16.06 -10.47
N ARG A 78 34.34 -15.66 -9.69
CA ARG A 78 34.37 -15.88 -8.24
C ARG A 78 33.22 -15.12 -7.55
N ALA A 79 33.00 -13.87 -7.97
CA ALA A 79 31.88 -13.06 -7.52
C ALA A 79 30.52 -13.66 -7.88
N LEU A 80 30.34 -14.16 -9.12
CA LEU A 80 29.09 -14.77 -9.56
C LEU A 80 28.77 -16.07 -8.82
N LYS A 81 29.77 -16.90 -8.51
CA LYS A 81 29.57 -18.11 -7.70
C LYS A 81 29.03 -17.79 -6.30
N ASP A 82 29.63 -16.82 -5.60
CA ASP A 82 29.16 -16.34 -4.28
C ASP A 82 27.73 -15.76 -4.34
N VAL A 83 27.37 -15.12 -5.47
CA VAL A 83 26.02 -14.58 -5.70
C VAL A 83 24.98 -15.67 -5.96
N ILE A 84 25.30 -16.66 -6.80
CA ILE A 84 24.36 -17.73 -7.19
C ILE A 84 23.96 -18.55 -5.97
N GLU A 85 24.88 -18.79 -5.05
CA GLU A 85 24.59 -19.42 -3.75
C GLU A 85 23.55 -18.63 -2.94
N LYS A 86 23.56 -17.29 -3.03
CA LYS A 86 22.68 -16.40 -2.27
C LYS A 86 21.29 -16.17 -2.92
N LYS A 87 21.05 -16.64 -4.16
CA LYS A 87 19.77 -16.55 -4.90
C LYS A 87 19.00 -15.21 -4.76
N PRO A 88 19.54 -14.08 -5.24
CA PRO A 88 18.92 -12.78 -5.04
C PRO A 88 17.72 -12.51 -5.96
N LEU A 89 16.50 -12.73 -5.47
CA LEU A 89 15.26 -12.50 -6.23
C LEU A 89 14.74 -11.05 -6.20
N LYS A 90 15.08 -10.25 -5.18
CA LYS A 90 14.54 -8.88 -5.00
C LYS A 90 15.59 -7.78 -5.21
N PRO A 91 15.23 -6.62 -5.79
CA PRO A 91 16.16 -5.51 -6.01
C PRO A 91 16.84 -4.98 -4.75
N ALA A 92 16.16 -4.98 -3.59
CA ALA A 92 16.73 -4.54 -2.33
C ALA A 92 17.93 -5.42 -1.91
N PHE A 93 17.74 -6.74 -1.95
CA PHE A 93 18.80 -7.71 -1.65
C PHE A 93 19.92 -7.68 -2.69
N LYS A 94 19.61 -7.43 -3.97
CA LYS A 94 20.64 -7.18 -4.99
C LYS A 94 21.50 -5.95 -4.67
N ARG A 95 20.96 -4.88 -4.10
CA ARG A 95 21.75 -3.69 -3.70
C ARG A 95 22.74 -4.03 -2.58
N GLU A 96 22.29 -4.80 -1.58
CA GLU A 96 23.16 -5.28 -0.49
C GLU A 96 24.30 -6.14 -1.04
N LEU A 97 24.00 -7.04 -1.98
CA LEU A 97 25.03 -7.85 -2.65
C LEU A 97 25.99 -7.03 -3.51
N VAL A 98 25.53 -5.97 -4.21
CA VAL A 98 26.45 -5.06 -4.93
C VAL A 98 27.45 -4.47 -3.94
N THR A 99 26.99 -4.00 -2.77
CA THR A 99 27.87 -3.47 -1.73
C THR A 99 28.85 -4.53 -1.22
N HIS A 100 28.38 -5.76 -0.95
CA HIS A 100 29.24 -6.88 -0.57
C HIS A 100 30.30 -7.20 -1.64
N LEU A 101 29.94 -7.19 -2.92
CA LEU A 101 30.87 -7.44 -4.02
C LEU A 101 31.97 -6.38 -4.12
N ILE A 102 31.64 -5.12 -3.86
CA ILE A 102 32.60 -4.02 -3.81
C ILE A 102 33.56 -4.19 -2.62
N THR A 103 33.04 -4.47 -1.42
CA THR A 103 33.85 -4.55 -0.20
C THR A 103 34.71 -5.81 -0.14
N THR A 104 34.18 -6.96 -0.56
CA THR A 104 34.82 -8.27 -0.39
C THR A 104 35.75 -8.62 -1.55
N PHE A 105 35.36 -8.25 -2.78
CA PHE A 105 36.10 -8.61 -4.00
C PHE A 105 36.76 -7.41 -4.70
N GLY A 106 36.62 -6.19 -4.16
CA GLY A 106 37.23 -4.99 -4.73
C GLY A 106 36.66 -4.60 -6.11
N LEU A 107 35.47 -5.10 -6.44
CA LEU A 107 34.83 -4.82 -7.73
C LEU A 107 34.44 -3.35 -7.86
N SER A 108 34.58 -2.78 -9.07
CA SER A 108 33.99 -1.47 -9.35
C SER A 108 32.47 -1.53 -9.29
N ILE A 109 31.81 -0.42 -8.92
CA ILE A 109 30.33 -0.32 -8.88
C ILE A 109 29.71 -0.78 -10.21
N ARG A 110 30.35 -0.45 -11.35
CA ARG A 110 29.90 -0.86 -12.69
C ARG A 110 29.94 -2.37 -12.85
N GLN A 111 31.04 -3.03 -12.48
CA GLN A 111 31.18 -4.48 -12.60
C GLN A 111 30.22 -5.20 -11.65
N ALA A 112 30.17 -4.81 -10.38
CA ALA A 112 29.27 -5.41 -9.40
C ALA A 112 27.78 -5.29 -9.79
N CYS A 113 27.36 -4.12 -10.31
CA CYS A 113 26.02 -3.93 -10.85
C CYS A 113 25.74 -4.79 -12.09
N ARG A 114 26.72 -4.91 -13.00
CA ARG A 114 26.61 -5.75 -14.21
C ARG A 114 26.47 -7.22 -13.86
N SER A 115 27.27 -7.74 -12.93
CA SER A 115 27.21 -9.12 -12.46
C SER A 115 25.85 -9.49 -11.86
N LEU A 116 25.17 -8.54 -11.22
CA LEU A 116 23.87 -8.75 -10.58
C LEU A 116 22.65 -8.36 -11.44
N ASN A 117 22.91 -7.92 -12.69
CA ASN A 117 21.91 -7.34 -13.58
C ASN A 117 21.05 -6.28 -12.87
N LEU A 118 21.72 -5.33 -12.21
CA LEU A 118 21.12 -4.19 -11.51
C LEU A 118 21.58 -2.90 -12.19
N SER A 119 20.66 -1.96 -12.46
CA SER A 119 21.07 -0.65 -12.97
C SER A 119 21.73 0.19 -11.88
N ARG A 120 22.71 1.01 -12.27
CA ARG A 120 23.39 1.95 -11.34
C ARG A 120 22.43 2.96 -10.72
N THR A 121 21.40 3.38 -11.46
CA THR A 121 20.36 4.28 -10.94
C THR A 121 19.58 3.62 -9.81
N VAL A 122 19.24 2.33 -9.94
CA VAL A 122 18.59 1.57 -8.87
C VAL A 122 19.56 1.38 -7.70
N TYR A 123 20.85 1.16 -7.92
CA TYR A 123 21.84 1.06 -6.82
C TYR A 123 21.93 2.36 -6.00
N HIS A 124 22.02 3.52 -6.67
CA HIS A 124 22.12 4.82 -6.01
C HIS A 124 20.80 5.36 -5.46
N TYR A 125 19.66 4.77 -5.84
CA TYR A 125 18.36 5.25 -5.39
C TYR A 125 18.21 5.13 -3.88
N ARG A 126 18.10 6.30 -3.23
CA ARG A 126 17.66 6.42 -1.84
C ARG A 126 16.22 6.89 -1.82
N PRO A 127 15.30 6.15 -1.16
CA PRO A 127 13.92 6.59 -1.04
C PRO A 127 13.87 7.90 -0.25
N ASP A 128 13.20 8.90 -0.81
CA ASP A 128 12.94 10.16 -0.14
C ASP A 128 11.74 9.99 0.81
N THR A 129 12.03 9.86 2.10
CA THR A 129 11.02 9.68 3.15
C THR A 129 10.30 10.97 3.52
N THR A 130 10.90 12.14 3.24
CA THR A 130 10.32 13.45 3.60
C THR A 130 9.00 13.72 2.89
N ARG A 131 8.86 13.19 1.68
CA ARG A 131 7.63 13.35 0.90
C ARG A 131 6.43 12.75 1.62
N ASP A 132 6.63 11.65 2.35
CA ASP A 132 5.55 10.89 2.99
C ASP A 132 5.04 11.57 4.28
N GLU A 133 5.81 12.51 4.85
CA GLU A 133 5.51 13.20 6.10
C GLU A 133 4.11 13.85 6.13
N PRO A 134 3.68 14.62 5.11
CA PRO A 134 2.34 15.21 5.11
C PRO A 134 1.22 14.18 5.12
N VAL A 135 1.45 13.02 4.48
CA VAL A 135 0.48 11.93 4.44
C VAL A 135 0.42 11.21 5.80
N ILE A 136 1.56 11.06 6.46
CA ILE A 136 1.65 10.47 7.81
C ILE A 136 0.88 11.33 8.79
N VAL A 137 1.17 12.63 8.84
CA VAL A 137 0.50 13.58 9.76
C VAL A 137 -1.02 13.59 9.53
N ALA A 138 -1.45 13.69 8.27
CA ALA A 138 -2.87 13.68 7.95
C ALA A 138 -3.55 12.35 8.32
N LEU A 139 -2.93 11.20 8.02
CA LEU A 139 -3.50 9.90 8.37
C LEU A 139 -3.56 9.67 9.88
N GLN A 140 -2.56 10.12 10.65
CA GLN A 140 -2.57 10.02 12.10
C GLN A 140 -3.69 10.86 12.70
N ALA A 141 -3.83 12.12 12.28
CA ALA A 141 -4.92 12.99 12.73
C ALA A 141 -6.30 12.39 12.41
N MET A 142 -6.47 11.78 11.23
CA MET A 142 -7.72 11.11 10.86
C MET A 142 -7.96 9.82 11.64
N ALA A 143 -6.92 9.04 11.92
CA ALA A 143 -7.03 7.82 12.71
C ALA A 143 -7.34 8.12 14.19
N GLU A 144 -6.83 9.23 14.73
CA GLU A 144 -7.18 9.69 16.07
C GLU A 144 -8.63 10.19 16.13
N ARG A 145 -9.06 10.96 15.13
CA ARG A 145 -10.45 11.45 15.06
C ARG A 145 -11.46 10.34 14.77
N TYR A 146 -11.12 9.37 13.92
CA TYR A 146 -11.99 8.27 13.52
C TYR A 146 -11.34 6.90 13.75
N PRO A 147 -11.19 6.44 15.02
CA PRO A 147 -10.43 5.24 15.36
C PRO A 147 -10.90 3.95 14.72
N TRP A 148 -12.19 3.85 14.37
CA TRP A 148 -12.81 2.66 13.78
C TRP A 148 -12.92 2.69 12.26
N TYR A 149 -12.47 3.77 11.60
CA TYR A 149 -12.55 3.86 10.15
C TYR A 149 -11.46 2.98 9.53
N GLY A 150 -11.90 2.00 8.75
CA GLY A 150 -11.00 1.24 7.89
C GLY A 150 -10.39 2.11 6.80
N PHE A 151 -9.33 1.60 6.18
CA PHE A 151 -8.65 2.27 5.07
C PHE A 151 -9.59 2.83 3.97
N PRO A 152 -10.63 2.11 3.48
CA PRO A 152 -11.54 2.66 2.47
C PRO A 152 -12.21 3.96 2.92
N LYS A 153 -12.71 4.02 4.16
CA LYS A 153 -13.35 5.22 4.71
C LYS A 153 -12.34 6.34 4.94
N LEU A 154 -11.19 6.05 5.55
CA LEU A 154 -10.14 7.05 5.76
C LEU A 154 -9.65 7.64 4.44
N PHE A 155 -9.50 6.82 3.40
CA PHE A 155 -9.13 7.31 2.08
C PHE A 155 -10.16 8.28 1.52
N GLN A 156 -11.46 7.99 1.65
CA GLN A 156 -12.51 8.91 1.22
C GLN A 156 -12.51 10.21 2.02
N VAL A 157 -12.32 10.15 3.35
CA VAL A 157 -12.19 11.35 4.19
C VAL A 157 -11.01 12.21 3.75
N VAL A 158 -9.84 11.60 3.50
CA VAL A 158 -8.65 12.29 2.99
C VAL A 158 -8.92 12.94 1.61
N ARG A 159 -9.65 12.27 0.73
CA ARG A 159 -10.05 12.84 -0.56
C ARG A 159 -10.98 14.03 -0.42
N ARG A 160 -11.97 13.95 0.48
CA ARG A 160 -12.95 15.01 0.74
C ARG A 160 -12.31 16.26 1.37
N GLN A 161 -11.21 16.10 2.10
CA GLN A 161 -10.39 17.22 2.59
C GLN A 161 -9.53 17.88 1.49
N GLY A 162 -9.63 17.42 0.24
CA GLY A 162 -8.95 18.03 -0.91
C GLY A 162 -7.55 17.49 -1.18
N TYR A 163 -7.10 16.45 -0.47
CA TYR A 163 -5.76 15.89 -0.71
C TYR A 163 -5.71 15.06 -2.01
N PRO A 164 -4.88 15.44 -2.99
CA PRO A 164 -4.84 14.78 -4.30
C PRO A 164 -3.97 13.50 -4.32
N TRP A 165 -3.52 13.01 -3.16
CA TRP A 165 -2.56 11.90 -3.08
C TRP A 165 -3.06 10.57 -3.64
N ASN A 166 -2.16 9.83 -4.29
CA ASN A 166 -2.48 8.53 -4.90
C ASN A 166 -2.89 7.49 -3.84
N HIS A 167 -3.94 6.72 -4.13
CA HIS A 167 -4.45 5.63 -3.30
C HIS A 167 -3.36 4.63 -2.86
N LYS A 168 -2.49 4.19 -3.78
CA LYS A 168 -1.42 3.21 -3.47
C LYS A 168 -0.43 3.77 -2.45
N ARG A 169 -0.17 5.07 -2.52
CA ARG A 169 0.73 5.77 -1.59
C ARG A 169 0.14 5.81 -0.20
N ILE A 170 -1.12 6.27 -0.07
CA ILE A 170 -1.83 6.33 1.21
C ILE A 170 -1.93 4.92 1.81
N HIS A 171 -2.29 3.92 1.01
CA HIS A 171 -2.40 2.53 1.47
C HIS A 171 -1.07 1.99 2.01
N ARG A 172 0.04 2.21 1.30
CA ARG A 172 1.37 1.81 1.77
C ARG A 172 1.68 2.43 3.13
N ILE A 173 1.47 3.74 3.27
CA ILE A 173 1.76 4.47 4.51
C ILE A 173 0.84 4.01 5.65
N TYR A 174 -0.45 3.83 5.39
CA TYR A 174 -1.42 3.27 6.33
C TYR A 174 -0.97 1.91 6.89
N CYS A 175 -0.47 1.01 6.03
CA CYS A 175 0.08 -0.27 6.46
C CYS A 175 1.41 -0.12 7.23
N LEU A 176 2.28 0.82 6.84
CA LEU A 176 3.53 1.10 7.57
C LEU A 176 3.25 1.64 8.98
N LEU A 177 2.22 2.47 9.14
CA LEU A 177 1.73 2.97 10.41
C LEU A 177 0.97 1.91 11.24
N LYS A 178 0.79 0.69 10.71
CA LYS A 178 0.08 -0.42 11.36
C LYS A 178 -1.35 -0.08 11.79
N LEU A 179 -2.00 0.83 11.07
CA LEU A 179 -3.40 1.21 11.31
C LEU A 179 -4.40 0.14 10.82
N ASN A 180 -3.92 -0.89 10.13
CA ASN A 180 -4.74 -1.95 9.58
C ASN A 180 -5.32 -2.85 10.69
N PHE A 181 -6.65 -2.91 10.75
CA PHE A 181 -7.34 -3.84 11.64
C PHE A 181 -7.01 -5.30 11.31
N ARG A 182 -6.69 -6.08 12.35
CA ARG A 182 -6.53 -7.53 12.21
C ARG A 182 -7.88 -8.14 11.86
N ARG A 183 -8.01 -8.71 10.66
CA ARG A 183 -9.17 -9.51 10.27
C ARG A 183 -8.97 -10.93 10.77
N LYS A 184 -9.86 -11.41 11.65
CA LYS A 184 -9.92 -12.83 11.99
C LYS A 184 -10.30 -13.62 10.73
N GLY A 185 -9.59 -14.71 10.46
CA GLY A 185 -9.95 -15.62 9.36
C GLY A 185 -11.38 -16.13 9.55
N LYS A 186 -12.23 -15.95 8.54
CA LYS A 186 -13.59 -16.47 8.57
C LYS A 186 -13.59 -17.92 8.09
N HIS A 187 -14.31 -18.78 8.81
CA HIS A 187 -14.66 -20.11 8.29
C HIS A 187 -15.49 -19.93 7.00
N ARG A 188 -15.14 -20.64 5.92
CA ARG A 188 -15.93 -20.61 4.68
C ARG A 188 -17.26 -21.32 4.93
N LEU A 189 -18.34 -20.56 4.93
CA LEU A 189 -19.70 -21.11 4.91
C LEU A 189 -20.15 -21.24 3.45
N PRO A 190 -21.11 -22.14 3.15
CA PRO A 190 -21.73 -22.21 1.83
C PRO A 190 -22.28 -20.84 1.41
N VAL A 191 -22.20 -20.53 0.12
CA VAL A 191 -22.74 -19.29 -0.44
C VAL A 191 -24.26 -19.31 -0.26
N ARG A 192 -24.75 -18.53 0.70
CA ARG A 192 -26.18 -18.20 0.79
C ARG A 192 -26.41 -17.09 -0.24
N ASN A 193 -27.45 -17.22 -1.07
CA ASN A 193 -27.91 -16.16 -1.96
C ASN A 193 -29.05 -15.41 -1.26
N PRO A 194 -28.76 -14.42 -0.38
CA PRO A 194 -29.83 -13.63 0.22
C PRO A 194 -30.51 -12.78 -0.85
N SER A 195 -31.83 -12.76 -0.85
CA SER A 195 -32.58 -11.75 -1.60
C SER A 195 -32.25 -10.37 -1.03
N PRO A 196 -31.86 -9.39 -1.86
CA PRO A 196 -31.61 -8.03 -1.39
C PRO A 196 -32.91 -7.42 -0.87
N LEU A 197 -32.82 -6.69 0.25
CA LEU A 197 -33.91 -5.85 0.73
C LEU A 197 -34.17 -4.74 -0.29
N ALA A 198 -35.44 -4.55 -0.66
CA ALA A 198 -35.83 -3.40 -1.46
C ALA A 198 -35.45 -2.12 -0.71
N THR A 199 -34.62 -1.30 -1.34
CA THR A 199 -34.35 0.05 -0.84
C THR A 199 -35.51 0.93 -1.31
N PRO A 200 -36.12 1.74 -0.44
CA PRO A 200 -37.17 2.66 -0.87
C PRO A 200 -36.67 3.62 -1.95
N GLU A 201 -37.60 4.23 -2.68
CA GLU A 201 -37.28 5.14 -3.79
C GLU A 201 -37.31 6.61 -3.36
N ALA A 202 -37.95 6.90 -2.23
CA ALA A 202 -38.13 8.25 -1.71
C ALA A 202 -37.85 8.34 -0.20
N LEU A 203 -37.54 9.57 0.22
CA LEU A 203 -37.41 9.94 1.63
C LEU A 203 -38.70 9.65 2.39
N ASN A 204 -38.56 9.26 3.67
CA ASN A 204 -39.68 8.94 4.57
C ASN A 204 -40.64 7.84 4.05
N GLN A 205 -40.28 7.07 3.03
CA GLN A 205 -41.12 5.96 2.60
C GLN A 205 -41.06 4.79 3.60
N SER A 206 -39.89 4.50 4.14
CA SER A 206 -39.70 3.46 5.15
C SER A 206 -38.69 3.90 6.20
N TRP A 207 -39.08 3.81 7.46
CA TRP A 207 -38.16 3.95 8.59
C TRP A 207 -37.92 2.59 9.22
N SER A 208 -36.65 2.24 9.42
CA SER A 208 -36.28 1.08 10.21
C SER A 208 -35.97 1.50 11.64
N VAL A 209 -36.56 0.80 12.60
CA VAL A 209 -36.36 1.06 14.03
C VAL A 209 -35.83 -0.15 14.77
N GLY A 210 -35.17 0.10 15.90
CA GLY A 210 -34.64 -0.96 16.75
C GLY A 210 -34.12 -0.46 18.09
N PHE A 211 -33.97 -1.39 19.02
CA PHE A 211 -33.43 -1.13 20.34
C PHE A 211 -32.02 -1.70 20.50
N MET A 212 -31.21 -1.04 21.32
CA MET A 212 -30.00 -1.63 21.89
C MET A 212 -29.96 -1.43 23.40
N HIS A 213 -29.07 -2.17 24.04
CA HIS A 213 -28.85 -2.16 25.48
C HIS A 213 -27.37 -1.96 25.76
N ASP A 214 -27.08 -1.21 26.83
CA ASP A 214 -25.74 -1.04 27.37
C ASP A 214 -25.80 -0.71 28.87
N ALA A 215 -24.64 -0.55 29.52
CA ALA A 215 -24.56 -0.27 30.95
C ALA A 215 -23.62 0.90 31.25
N LEU A 216 -24.01 1.69 32.25
CA LEU A 216 -23.12 2.67 32.86
C LEU A 216 -22.05 1.96 33.70
N VAL A 217 -20.96 2.68 34.01
CA VAL A 217 -19.88 2.19 34.87
C VAL A 217 -20.38 1.73 36.25
N CYS A 218 -21.47 2.31 36.76
CA CYS A 218 -22.11 1.89 38.02
C CYS A 218 -22.95 0.60 37.91
N GLY A 219 -22.98 -0.06 36.74
CA GLY A 219 -23.77 -1.27 36.48
C GLY A 219 -25.23 -1.01 36.10
N ARG A 220 -25.72 0.23 36.20
CA ARG A 220 -27.08 0.58 35.79
C ARG A 220 -27.23 0.45 34.27
N ARG A 221 -28.16 -0.39 33.84
CA ARG A 221 -28.46 -0.61 32.41
C ARG A 221 -29.28 0.54 31.84
N PHE A 222 -29.00 0.88 30.59
CA PHE A 222 -29.79 1.83 29.80
C PHE A 222 -30.05 1.25 28.41
N ARG A 223 -30.99 1.87 27.70
CA ARG A 223 -31.43 1.46 26.37
C ARG A 223 -31.31 2.62 25.40
N THR A 224 -31.15 2.28 24.13
CA THR A 224 -31.21 3.24 23.03
C THR A 224 -32.30 2.80 22.06
N PHE A 225 -33.16 3.74 21.67
CA PHE A 225 -34.13 3.57 20.60
C PHE A 225 -33.63 4.32 19.36
N ASN A 226 -33.37 3.57 18.30
CA ASN A 226 -32.74 4.08 17.10
C ASN A 226 -33.73 4.11 15.95
N VAL A 227 -33.75 5.21 15.22
CA VAL A 227 -34.59 5.40 14.03
C VAL A 227 -33.70 5.80 12.86
N VAL A 228 -33.82 5.07 11.74
CA VAL A 228 -33.05 5.30 10.52
C VAL A 228 -33.98 5.38 9.32
N ASP A 229 -33.71 6.30 8.40
CA ASP A 229 -34.37 6.34 7.10
C ASP A 229 -33.73 5.34 6.13
N ASP A 230 -34.56 4.48 5.54
CA ASP A 230 -34.10 3.39 4.68
C ASP A 230 -33.67 3.85 3.28
N PHE A 231 -33.98 5.07 2.85
CA PHE A 231 -33.57 5.60 1.56
C PHE A 231 -32.13 6.11 1.63
N ASN A 232 -31.87 7.15 2.43
CA ASN A 232 -30.58 7.83 2.49
C ASN A 232 -29.66 7.36 3.62
N ARG A 233 -30.05 6.33 4.39
CA ARG A 233 -29.29 5.79 5.54
C ARG A 233 -29.12 6.80 6.68
N GLU A 234 -29.95 7.83 6.75
CA GLU A 234 -29.82 8.85 7.76
C GLU A 234 -30.25 8.37 9.14
N ALA A 235 -29.45 8.70 10.16
CA ALA A 235 -29.84 8.54 11.55
C ALA A 235 -30.79 9.67 11.94
N LEU A 236 -32.09 9.36 12.09
CA LEU A 236 -33.12 10.36 12.40
C LEU A 236 -33.09 10.76 13.87
N SER A 237 -32.97 9.77 14.76
CA SER A 237 -32.87 10.00 16.20
C SER A 237 -32.30 8.77 16.89
N ILE A 238 -31.56 9.00 17.98
CA ILE A 238 -31.18 7.97 18.95
C ILE A 238 -31.65 8.46 20.32
N GLU A 239 -32.77 7.93 20.78
CA GLU A 239 -33.32 8.26 22.09
C GLU A 239 -32.69 7.37 23.16
N ILE A 240 -32.12 7.98 24.20
CA ILE A 240 -31.38 7.27 25.24
C ILE A 240 -32.06 7.47 26.59
N ASP A 241 -32.50 6.37 27.19
CA ASP A 241 -33.07 6.38 28.53
C ASP A 241 -32.88 5.05 29.25
N LEU A 242 -33.15 5.04 30.55
CA LEU A 242 -33.10 3.86 31.40
C LEU A 242 -34.28 2.92 31.14
N ASN A 243 -35.43 3.51 30.80
CA ASN A 243 -36.63 2.80 30.37
C ASN A 243 -37.25 3.52 29.19
N LEU A 244 -37.67 2.78 28.17
CA LEU A 244 -38.24 3.30 26.93
C LEU A 244 -39.61 2.64 26.70
N PRO A 245 -40.66 3.08 27.41
CA PRO A 245 -42.01 2.57 27.19
C PRO A 245 -42.55 3.01 25.82
N ALA A 246 -43.58 2.33 25.34
CA ALA A 246 -44.24 2.62 24.06
C ALA A 246 -44.60 4.10 23.86
N LEU A 247 -45.14 4.75 24.90
CA LEU A 247 -45.48 6.18 24.84
C LEU A 247 -44.25 7.08 24.62
N ARG A 248 -43.06 6.67 25.08
CA ARG A 248 -41.82 7.41 24.82
C ARG A 248 -41.38 7.22 23.37
N VAL A 249 -41.55 6.02 22.81
CA VAL A 249 -41.29 5.71 21.40
C VAL A 249 -42.17 6.57 20.50
N VAL A 250 -43.48 6.59 20.75
CA VAL A 250 -44.45 7.41 20.00
C VAL A 250 -44.04 8.89 20.01
N ARG A 251 -43.71 9.47 21.18
CA ARG A 251 -43.24 10.86 21.28
C ARG A 251 -41.99 11.15 20.45
N VAL A 252 -41.07 10.19 20.36
CA VAL A 252 -39.85 10.33 19.54
C VAL A 252 -40.21 10.32 18.06
N LEU A 253 -41.09 9.41 17.64
CA LEU A 253 -41.57 9.33 16.26
C LEU A 253 -42.31 10.61 15.85
N ASP A 254 -43.19 11.13 16.69
CA ASP A 254 -43.88 12.41 16.47
C ASP A 254 -42.91 13.58 16.38
N ARG A 255 -41.88 13.63 17.23
CA ARG A 255 -40.83 14.68 17.17
C ARG A 255 -40.10 14.66 15.83
N ILE A 256 -39.81 13.48 15.29
CA ILE A 256 -39.17 13.34 13.97
C ILE A 256 -40.16 13.75 12.88
N ALA A 257 -41.40 13.26 12.95
CA ALA A 257 -42.45 13.54 11.98
C ALA A 257 -42.83 15.02 11.91
N ALA A 258 -42.76 15.75 13.03
CA ALA A 258 -43.03 17.19 13.07
C ALA A 258 -42.16 18.01 12.08
N ASN A 259 -40.93 17.54 11.80
CA ASN A 259 -40.01 18.23 10.90
C ASN A 259 -40.04 17.68 9.46
N ARG A 260 -40.58 16.48 9.24
CA ARG A 260 -40.40 15.71 7.99
C ARG A 260 -41.66 15.11 7.39
N GLY A 261 -42.74 15.05 8.15
CA GLY A 261 -43.90 14.22 7.90
C GLY A 261 -43.74 12.79 8.44
N TYR A 262 -44.87 12.10 8.52
CA TYR A 262 -44.94 10.70 8.94
C TYR A 262 -44.45 9.76 7.83
N PRO A 263 -43.84 8.61 8.18
CA PRO A 263 -43.40 7.66 7.17
C PRO A 263 -44.57 6.86 6.61
N VAL A 264 -44.44 6.36 5.37
CA VAL A 264 -45.45 5.44 4.81
C VAL A 264 -45.41 4.09 5.53
N MET A 265 -44.22 3.64 5.91
CA MET A 265 -44.00 2.35 6.56
C MET A 265 -42.98 2.46 7.70
N LEU A 266 -43.23 1.71 8.77
CA LEU A 266 -42.33 1.57 9.91
C LEU A 266 -41.96 0.10 10.07
N ARG A 267 -40.68 -0.23 9.83
CA ARG A 267 -40.15 -1.59 9.93
C ARG A 267 -39.51 -1.83 11.29
N MET A 268 -39.92 -2.90 11.95
CA MET A 268 -39.48 -3.22 13.32
C MET A 268 -39.40 -4.72 13.59
N ASP A 269 -38.71 -5.07 14.68
CA ASP A 269 -38.73 -6.42 15.20
C ASP A 269 -39.98 -6.68 16.07
N ASN A 270 -40.15 -7.93 16.50
CA ASN A 270 -41.27 -8.34 17.35
C ASN A 270 -40.99 -8.07 18.84
N GLY A 271 -40.28 -7.00 19.16
CA GLY A 271 -40.04 -6.59 20.54
C GLY A 271 -41.35 -6.22 21.25
N PRO A 272 -41.47 -6.48 22.56
CA PRO A 272 -42.70 -6.19 23.31
C PRO A 272 -43.05 -4.69 23.31
N GLU A 273 -42.07 -3.81 23.17
CA GLU A 273 -42.29 -2.36 23.05
C GLU A 273 -43.01 -1.98 21.74
N PHE A 274 -42.76 -2.76 20.68
CA PHE A 274 -43.31 -2.56 19.34
C PHE A 274 -44.68 -3.22 19.15
N ILE A 275 -45.02 -4.21 19.96
CA ILE A 275 -46.34 -4.89 19.93
C ILE A 275 -47.37 -4.15 20.81
N SER A 276 -47.01 -2.99 21.35
CA SER A 276 -47.89 -2.24 22.25
C SER A 276 -49.10 -1.63 21.53
N LEU A 277 -50.24 -1.61 22.22
CA LEU A 277 -51.49 -0.98 21.74
C LEU A 277 -51.26 0.48 21.36
N ALA A 278 -50.49 1.22 22.17
CA ALA A 278 -50.20 2.63 21.93
C ALA A 278 -49.49 2.89 20.59
N LEU A 279 -48.60 1.99 20.15
CA LEU A 279 -47.93 2.14 18.85
C LEU A 279 -48.87 1.78 17.70
N ALA A 280 -49.74 0.78 17.89
CA ALA A 280 -50.75 0.41 16.90
C ALA A 280 -51.78 1.54 16.69
N GLU A 281 -52.29 2.13 17.77
CA GLU A 281 -53.18 3.30 17.72
C GLU A 281 -52.50 4.49 17.04
N TRP A 282 -51.24 4.78 17.39
CA TRP A 282 -50.47 5.84 16.73
C TRP A 282 -50.32 5.59 15.23
N ALA A 283 -50.04 4.35 14.83
CA ALA A 283 -49.86 4.00 13.42
C ALA A 283 -51.17 4.13 12.63
N GLU A 284 -52.30 3.73 13.21
CA GLU A 284 -53.62 3.87 12.61
C GLU A 284 -54.01 5.35 12.45
N GLN A 285 -53.80 6.17 13.48
CA GLN A 285 -54.11 7.61 13.47
C GLN A 285 -53.35 8.38 12.38
N HIS A 286 -52.10 7.99 12.11
CA HIS A 286 -51.22 8.67 11.15
C HIS A 286 -51.09 7.93 9.81
N ALA A 287 -51.91 6.90 9.58
CA ALA A 287 -51.89 6.06 8.38
C ALA A 287 -50.50 5.45 8.07
N VAL A 288 -49.73 5.11 9.11
CA VAL A 288 -48.42 4.48 9.00
C VAL A 288 -48.58 2.96 8.98
N LYS A 289 -48.03 2.29 7.95
CA LYS A 289 -48.06 0.82 7.89
C LYS A 289 -46.96 0.22 8.78
N LEU A 290 -47.33 -0.59 9.77
CA LEU A 290 -46.37 -1.36 10.57
C LEU A 290 -45.94 -2.63 9.83
N GLU A 291 -44.64 -2.76 9.57
CA GLU A 291 -44.05 -3.96 8.96
C GLU A 291 -43.20 -4.72 9.99
N PHE A 292 -43.77 -5.81 10.53
CA PHE A 292 -43.08 -6.71 11.45
C PHE A 292 -42.23 -7.72 10.68
N ILE A 293 -40.97 -7.89 11.09
CA ILE A 293 -40.13 -8.96 10.54
C ILE A 293 -40.60 -10.34 11.01
N GLN A 294 -40.25 -11.36 10.23
CA GLN A 294 -40.49 -12.75 10.62
C GLN A 294 -39.63 -13.14 11.84
N PRO A 295 -40.19 -13.86 12.83
CA PRO A 295 -39.42 -14.39 13.94
C PRO A 295 -38.18 -15.15 13.47
N GLY A 296 -37.02 -14.84 14.04
CA GLY A 296 -35.74 -15.49 13.71
C GLY A 296 -35.07 -15.02 12.41
N LYS A 297 -35.58 -13.98 11.73
CA LYS A 297 -34.99 -13.41 10.51
C LYS A 297 -34.56 -11.94 10.66
N PRO A 298 -33.52 -11.64 11.48
CA PRO A 298 -33.03 -10.27 11.67
C PRO A 298 -32.51 -9.64 10.37
N THR A 299 -32.17 -10.47 9.36
CA THR A 299 -31.75 -10.00 8.05
C THR A 299 -32.82 -9.21 7.29
N GLN A 300 -34.09 -9.30 7.69
CA GLN A 300 -35.17 -8.48 7.12
C GLN A 300 -35.14 -7.03 7.62
N ASN A 301 -34.44 -6.75 8.72
CA ASN A 301 -34.20 -5.39 9.23
C ASN A 301 -32.71 -5.00 9.07
N ALA A 302 -32.12 -5.31 7.92
CA ALA A 302 -30.66 -5.18 7.73
C ALA A 302 -30.14 -3.74 7.86
N PHE A 303 -30.99 -2.74 7.59
CA PHE A 303 -30.62 -1.32 7.68
C PHE A 303 -30.36 -0.91 9.13
N ILE A 304 -31.30 -1.18 10.04
CA ILE A 304 -31.09 -0.89 11.46
C ILE A 304 -29.97 -1.76 12.05
N GLU A 305 -29.86 -3.03 11.64
CA GLU A 305 -28.81 -3.92 12.14
C GLU A 305 -27.41 -3.41 11.81
N ARG A 306 -27.22 -2.93 10.56
CA ARG A 306 -25.96 -2.32 10.14
C ARG A 306 -25.70 -1.01 10.87
N PHE A 307 -26.73 -0.20 11.09
CA PHE A 307 -26.64 1.04 11.85
C PHE A 307 -26.25 0.78 13.32
N ASN A 308 -27.00 -0.09 14.00
CA ASN A 308 -26.78 -0.52 15.37
C ASN A 308 -25.38 -1.05 15.58
N ARG A 309 -24.89 -1.90 14.67
CA ARG A 309 -23.51 -2.37 14.72
C ARG A 309 -22.51 -1.21 14.67
N THR A 310 -22.74 -0.23 13.79
CA THR A 310 -21.84 0.91 13.64
C THR A 310 -21.82 1.76 14.90
N TYR A 311 -23.00 2.15 15.40
CA TYR A 311 -23.11 2.93 16.63
C TYR A 311 -22.54 2.19 17.84
N ARG A 312 -22.76 0.86 17.93
CA ARG A 312 -22.18 0.05 18.99
C ARG A 312 -20.66 0.07 18.95
N THR A 313 -20.04 -0.15 17.79
CA THR A 313 -18.58 -0.16 17.69
C THR A 313 -17.97 1.22 17.92
N GLU A 314 -18.60 2.28 17.41
CA GLU A 314 -18.01 3.62 17.40
C GLU A 314 -18.28 4.39 18.70
N ILE A 315 -19.36 4.07 19.41
CA ILE A 315 -19.79 4.79 20.61
C ILE A 315 -19.85 3.87 21.83
N LEU A 316 -20.76 2.89 21.82
CA LEU A 316 -21.07 2.11 23.02
C LEU A 316 -19.88 1.28 23.53
N ASP A 317 -19.17 0.59 22.65
CA ASP A 317 -18.02 -0.23 23.01
C ASP A 317 -16.73 0.62 23.15
N PHE A 318 -16.73 1.87 22.67
CA PHE A 318 -15.54 2.74 22.68
C PHE A 318 -15.43 3.59 23.96
N TYR A 319 -16.54 4.06 24.49
CA TYR A 319 -16.57 4.94 25.65
C TYR A 319 -17.06 4.22 26.92
N LEU A 320 -16.47 4.57 28.06
CA LEU A 320 -16.97 4.17 29.38
C LEU A 320 -17.84 5.28 29.97
N PHE A 321 -19.15 5.06 30.04
CA PHE A 321 -20.10 6.09 30.46
C PHE A 321 -20.37 6.08 31.96
N ARG A 322 -20.14 7.21 32.63
CA ARG A 322 -20.49 7.40 34.05
C ARG A 322 -21.93 7.90 34.23
N THR A 323 -22.43 8.71 33.31
CA THR A 323 -23.74 9.35 33.38
C THR A 323 -24.47 9.24 32.05
N LEU A 324 -25.80 9.18 32.12
CA LEU A 324 -26.66 9.10 30.93
C LEU A 324 -26.56 10.36 30.05
N ASN A 325 -26.38 11.53 30.67
CA ASN A 325 -26.19 12.79 29.95
C ASN A 325 -24.94 12.76 29.08
N LYS A 326 -23.86 12.11 29.53
CA LYS A 326 -22.65 11.98 28.71
C LYS A 326 -22.86 11.08 27.50
N VAL A 327 -23.68 10.03 27.64
CA VAL A 327 -24.10 9.20 26.51
C VAL A 327 -24.83 10.07 25.48
N ARG A 328 -25.81 10.87 25.93
CA ARG A 328 -26.60 11.76 25.06
C ARG A 328 -25.72 12.76 24.30
N GLU A 329 -24.86 13.49 25.01
CA GLU A 329 -23.97 14.49 24.41
C GLU A 329 -23.04 13.89 23.33
N ILE A 330 -22.41 12.75 23.63
CA ILE A 330 -21.52 12.06 22.68
C ILE A 330 -22.32 11.54 21.48
N THR A 331 -23.53 11.02 21.73
CA THR A 331 -24.40 10.47 20.70
C THR A 331 -24.91 11.54 19.75
N GLU A 332 -25.35 12.69 20.26
CA GLU A 332 -25.80 13.82 19.43
C GLU A 332 -24.69 14.29 18.49
N ARG A 333 -23.47 14.43 19.00
CA ARG A 333 -22.30 14.76 18.19
C ARG A 333 -22.04 13.71 17.13
N TRP A 334 -22.08 12.44 17.50
CA TRP A 334 -21.86 11.34 16.58
C TRP A 334 -22.95 11.26 15.50
N VAL A 335 -24.21 11.54 15.82
CA VAL A 335 -25.31 11.59 14.82
C VAL A 335 -25.04 12.69 13.79
N SER A 336 -24.58 13.87 14.23
CA SER A 336 -24.16 14.94 13.32
C SER A 336 -23.00 14.50 12.41
N GLU A 337 -21.97 13.87 12.97
CA GLU A 337 -20.84 13.35 12.18
C GLU A 337 -21.27 12.23 11.21
N TYR A 338 -22.15 11.35 11.66
CA TYR A 338 -22.69 10.24 10.85
C TYR A 338 -23.49 10.76 9.65
N ASN A 339 -24.34 11.77 9.84
CA ASN A 339 -25.18 12.29 8.77
C ASN A 339 -24.43 13.25 7.83
N CYS A 340 -23.46 14.03 8.34
CA CYS A 340 -22.85 15.12 7.60
C CYS A 340 -21.42 14.84 7.11
N GLU A 341 -20.67 13.95 7.75
CA GLU A 341 -19.25 13.73 7.44
C GLU A 341 -18.93 12.30 6.98
N ARG A 342 -19.62 11.30 7.53
CA ARG A 342 -19.32 9.89 7.29
C ARG A 342 -19.59 9.51 5.83
N PRO A 343 -18.63 8.91 5.11
CA PRO A 343 -18.88 8.36 3.79
C PRO A 343 -19.54 6.97 3.88
N HIS A 344 -20.57 6.75 3.06
CA HIS A 344 -21.29 5.48 2.97
C HIS A 344 -21.05 4.79 1.62
N GLU A 345 -20.41 3.62 1.63
CA GLU A 345 -20.16 2.83 0.42
C GLU A 345 -21.44 2.46 -0.35
N SER A 346 -22.57 2.31 0.35
CA SER A 346 -23.87 2.03 -0.27
C SER A 346 -24.52 3.25 -0.95
N LEU A 347 -23.98 4.44 -0.73
CA LEU A 347 -24.43 5.72 -1.30
C LEU A 347 -23.31 6.34 -2.14
N ASP A 348 -22.50 5.50 -2.80
CA ASP A 348 -21.35 5.94 -3.61
C ASP A 348 -20.34 6.82 -2.86
N ASN A 349 -20.20 6.62 -1.54
CA ASN A 349 -19.38 7.39 -0.61
C ASN A 349 -19.86 8.82 -0.33
N MET A 350 -21.10 9.15 -0.71
CA MET A 350 -21.79 10.34 -0.20
C MET A 350 -22.17 10.16 1.26
N THR A 351 -22.38 11.28 1.95
CA THR A 351 -23.00 11.30 3.27
C THR A 351 -24.53 11.22 3.14
N PRO A 352 -25.27 10.80 4.19
CA PRO A 352 -26.73 10.80 4.17
C PRO A 352 -27.35 12.15 3.81
N GLU A 353 -26.73 13.24 4.26
CA GLU A 353 -27.11 14.61 3.94
C GLU A 353 -26.89 14.95 2.46
N GLU A 354 -25.70 14.67 1.93
CA GLU A 354 -25.38 14.90 0.52
C GLU A 354 -26.28 14.10 -0.40
N TYR A 355 -26.54 12.84 -0.05
CA TYR A 355 -27.43 11.98 -0.81
C TYR A 355 -28.86 12.55 -0.83
N ARG A 356 -29.32 13.12 0.29
CA ARG A 356 -30.62 13.80 0.36
C ARG A 356 -30.66 15.00 -0.61
N GLN A 357 -29.64 15.85 -0.56
CA GLN A 357 -29.56 17.06 -1.39
C GLN A 357 -29.47 16.72 -2.89
N HIS A 358 -28.66 15.72 -3.25
CA HIS A 358 -28.52 15.27 -4.64
C HIS A 358 -29.84 14.79 -5.24
N ASN A 359 -30.60 13.97 -4.50
CA ASN A 359 -31.88 13.44 -4.96
C ASN A 359 -33.00 14.49 -4.93
N HIS A 360 -32.95 15.46 -4.02
CA HIS A 360 -33.88 16.59 -4.01
C HIS A 360 -33.70 17.49 -5.25
N LEU A 361 -32.46 17.75 -5.66
CA LEU A 361 -32.15 18.52 -6.88
C LEU A 361 -32.53 17.76 -8.16
N ALA A 362 -32.36 16.44 -8.19
CA ALA A 362 -32.79 15.61 -9.31
C ALA A 362 -34.32 15.61 -9.50
N GLY A 363 -35.09 15.70 -8.41
CA GLY A 363 -36.55 15.84 -8.44
C GLY A 363 -37.01 17.20 -9.00
N ILE A 364 -36.29 18.29 -8.67
CA ILE A 364 -36.60 19.64 -9.22
C ILE A 364 -36.25 19.72 -10.70
N SER A 365 -35.11 19.17 -11.12
CA SER A 365 -34.66 19.19 -12.52
C SER A 365 -35.62 18.45 -13.47
N LYS A 366 -36.22 17.33 -13.01
CA LYS A 366 -37.25 16.61 -13.77
C LYS A 366 -38.58 17.37 -13.90
N ASN A 367 -38.84 18.34 -13.04
CA ASN A 367 -40.04 19.17 -13.07
C ASN A 367 -39.85 20.50 -13.83
N ALA A 368 -38.64 20.79 -14.34
CA ALA A 368 -38.33 22.03 -15.06
C ALA A 368 -38.41 21.91 -16.59
N TRP A 369 -38.73 20.73 -17.13
CA TRP A 369 -38.89 20.49 -18.57
C TRP A 369 -40.02 19.51 -18.88
N ASN A 370 -41.25 19.85 -18.50
CA ASN A 370 -42.46 19.30 -19.11
C ASN A 370 -43.48 20.41 -19.32
#